data_AF-A0A3C0UXM9-F1
#
_entry.id   AF-A0A3C0UXM9-F1
#
_cell.length_a   1.000
_cell.length_b   1.000
_cell.length_c   1.000
_cell.angle_alpha   90.00
_cell.angle_beta   90.00
_cell.angle_gamma   90.00
#
_symmetry.space_group_name_H-M   'P 1'
#
loop_
_entity.id
_entity.type
_entity.pdbx_description
1 polymer ?
#
loop_
_entity_poly.entity_id
_entity_poly.type
_entity_poly.pdbx_seq_one_letter_code
_entity_poly.pdbx_strand_id
1 'polypeptide(L)'
;MPFEIISTYQPTGDQPQAIAQLVEGIQNGEPSQTLLGVTGSGKTFTVANVVAQIDRPTLVLSHNKTLAAQLYGEFKQFFPNNAVEYFISYYDYYQPE
;
A
#
# COMPACT_ATOMS: atom_id res chain seq x y z
N MET A 1 5.85 11.98 -12.03
CA MET A 1 6.29 10.70 -12.62
C MET A 1 5.28 9.67 -12.19
N PRO A 2 4.79 8.81 -13.10
CA PRO A 2 3.83 7.79 -12.72
C PRO A 2 4.42 6.82 -11.70
N PHE A 3 3.59 6.27 -10.83
CA PHE A 3 3.98 5.14 -9.99
C PHE A 3 4.20 3.88 -10.84
N GLU A 4 5.41 3.32 -10.79
CA GLU A 4 5.83 2.18 -11.61
C GLU A 4 6.06 0.95 -10.72
N ILE A 5 5.25 -0.10 -10.92
CA ILE A 5 5.45 -1.37 -10.23
C ILE A 5 6.49 -2.20 -10.97
N ILE A 6 7.55 -2.58 -10.27
CA ILE A 6 8.53 -3.58 -10.70
C ILE A 6 8.28 -4.87 -9.90
N SER A 7 7.81 -5.91 -10.57
CA SER A 7 7.50 -7.19 -9.94
C SER A 7 7.50 -8.31 -10.98
N THR A 8 7.91 -9.51 -10.58
CA THR A 8 7.71 -10.74 -11.38
C THR A 8 6.32 -11.34 -11.19
N TYR A 9 5.58 -10.87 -10.18
CA TYR A 9 4.22 -11.29 -9.90
C TYR A 9 3.22 -10.52 -10.75
N GLN A 10 2.17 -11.20 -11.18
CA GLN A 10 0.98 -10.58 -11.75
C GLN A 10 -0.18 -10.76 -10.76
N PRO A 11 -1.18 -9.84 -10.74
CA PRO A 11 -2.36 -10.04 -9.93
C PRO A 11 -3.05 -11.36 -10.31
N THR A 12 -3.33 -12.21 -9.32
CA THR A 12 -3.97 -13.52 -9.51
C THR A 12 -5.13 -13.74 -8.54
N GLY A 13 -5.93 -14.78 -8.76
CA GLY A 13 -7.12 -15.07 -7.94
C GLY A 13 -8.10 -13.89 -7.95
N ASP A 14 -8.55 -13.46 -6.78
CA ASP A 14 -9.50 -12.36 -6.62
C ASP A 14 -8.84 -10.96 -6.71
N GLN A 15 -7.51 -10.88 -6.77
CA GLN A 15 -6.80 -9.60 -6.78
C GLN A 15 -7.20 -8.68 -7.96
N PRO A 16 -7.30 -9.15 -9.22
CA PRO A 16 -7.67 -8.28 -10.34
C PRO A 16 -9.02 -7.60 -10.13
N GLN A 17 -10.02 -8.34 -9.64
CA GLN A 17 -11.34 -7.81 -9.36
C GLN A 17 -11.31 -6.81 -8.20
N ALA A 18 -10.63 -7.15 -7.10
CA ALA A 18 -10.49 -6.25 -5.96
C ALA A 18 -9.80 -4.94 -6.32
N ILE A 19 -8.75 -4.99 -7.14
CA ILE A 19 -8.06 -3.80 -7.64
C ILE A 19 -9.02 -2.94 -8.46
N ALA A 20 -9.74 -3.53 -9.42
CA ALA A 20 -10.67 -2.81 -10.28
C ALA A 20 -11.77 -2.09 -9.47
N GLN A 21 -12.38 -2.78 -8.50
CA GLN A 21 -13.42 -2.20 -7.64
C GLN A 21 -12.90 -1.04 -6.79
N LEU A 22 -11.70 -1.19 -6.20
CA LEU A 22 -11.09 -0.13 -5.39
C LEU A 22 -10.76 1.12 -6.20
N VAL A 23 -10.21 0.92 -7.40
CA VAL A 23 -9.89 2.01 -8.34
C VAL A 23 -11.15 2.73 -8.79
N GLU A 24 -12.18 1.98 -9.17
CA GLU A 24 -13.48 2.54 -9.56
C GLU A 24 -14.10 3.37 -8.43
N GLY A 25 -14.14 2.86 -7.20
CA GLY A 25 -14.68 3.61 -6.06
C GLY A 25 -13.91 4.92 -5.80
N ILE A 26 -12.58 4.92 -5.98
CA ILE A 26 -11.78 6.15 -5.83
C ILE A 26 -12.12 7.15 -6.94
N GLN A 27 -12.28 6.68 -8.18
CA GLN A 27 -12.63 7.52 -9.33
C GLN A 27 -14.05 8.10 -9.23
N ASN A 28 -14.97 7.33 -8.65
CA ASN A 28 -16.35 7.76 -8.36
C ASN A 28 -16.44 8.73 -7.16
N GLY A 29 -15.33 8.99 -6.47
CA GLY A 29 -15.28 9.90 -5.33
C GLY A 29 -15.85 9.30 -4.05
N GLU A 30 -15.88 7.97 -3.92
CA GLU A 30 -16.30 7.32 -2.69
C GLU A 30 -15.38 7.71 -1.53
N PRO A 31 -15.92 8.22 -0.41
CA PRO A 31 -15.10 8.75 0.68
C PRO A 31 -14.40 7.65 1.48
N SER A 32 -14.89 6.41 1.43
CA SER A 32 -14.37 5.29 2.22
C SER A 32 -14.69 3.95 1.56
N GLN A 33 -13.70 3.07 1.53
CA GLN A 33 -13.80 1.71 0.97
C GLN A 33 -13.08 0.72 1.87
N THR A 34 -13.46 -0.56 1.80
CA THR A 34 -12.85 -1.63 2.62
C THR A 34 -12.44 -2.82 1.74
N LEU A 35 -11.15 -3.17 1.79
CA LEU A 35 -10.64 -4.41 1.18
C LEU A 35 -10.76 -5.57 2.18
N LEU A 36 -11.76 -6.42 2.03
CA LEU A 36 -11.92 -7.64 2.82
C LEU A 36 -11.04 -8.76 2.26
N GLY A 37 -9.78 -8.83 2.70
CA GLY A 37 -8.82 -9.85 2.26
C GLY A 37 -8.37 -10.78 3.39
N VAL A 38 -8.39 -12.09 3.15
CA VAL A 38 -7.86 -13.11 4.08
C VAL A 38 -6.33 -12.97 4.25
N THR A 39 -5.77 -13.52 5.33
CA THR A 39 -4.31 -13.57 5.52
C THR A 39 -3.66 -14.39 4.40
N GLY A 40 -2.52 -13.92 3.88
CA GLY A 40 -1.82 -14.58 2.78
C GLY A 40 -2.33 -14.27 1.37
N SER A 41 -3.43 -13.51 1.21
CA SER A 41 -3.99 -13.15 -0.11
C SER A 41 -3.19 -12.11 -0.91
N GLY A 42 -2.08 -11.59 -0.37
CA GLY A 42 -1.26 -10.58 -1.06
C GLY A 42 -1.84 -9.16 -1.01
N LYS A 43 -2.49 -8.77 0.10
CA LYS A 43 -3.11 -7.44 0.27
C LYS A 43 -2.18 -6.27 -0.07
N THR A 44 -0.90 -6.32 0.30
CA THR A 44 0.05 -5.25 -0.04
C THR A 44 0.20 -5.09 -1.55
N PHE A 45 0.29 -6.20 -2.29
CA PHE A 45 0.41 -6.16 -3.75
C PHE A 45 -0.89 -5.66 -4.42
N THR A 46 -2.06 -6.04 -3.88
CA THR A 46 -3.35 -5.46 -4.29
C THR A 46 -3.34 -3.94 -4.12
N VAL A 47 -2.98 -3.43 -2.94
CA VAL A 47 -2.93 -1.98 -2.66
C VAL A 47 -1.87 -1.28 -3.51
N ALA A 48 -0.71 -1.89 -3.76
CA ALA A 48 0.30 -1.34 -4.66
C ALA A 48 -0.26 -1.13 -6.07
N ASN A 49 -0.97 -2.13 -6.62
CA ASN A 49 -1.63 -2.00 -7.93
C ASN A 49 -2.68 -0.87 -7.94
N VAL A 50 -3.44 -0.69 -6.86
CA VAL A 50 -4.37 0.44 -6.74
C VAL A 50 -3.61 1.77 -6.78
N VAL A 51 -2.54 1.92 -5.99
CA VAL A 51 -1.70 3.13 -5.96
C VAL A 51 -1.14 3.46 -7.35
N ALA A 52 -0.65 2.46 -8.07
CA ALA A 52 -0.13 2.63 -9.42
C ALA A 52 -1.20 3.07 -10.42
N GLN A 53 -2.44 2.57 -10.31
CA GLN A 53 -3.52 2.91 -11.23
C GLN A 53 -4.16 4.27 -10.95
N ILE A 54 -4.27 4.68 -9.68
CA ILE A 54 -4.83 6.00 -9.34
C ILE A 54 -3.81 7.12 -9.53
N ASP A 55 -2.51 6.79 -9.54
CA ASP A 55 -1.37 7.71 -9.69
C ASP A 55 -1.41 8.93 -8.74
N ARG A 56 -1.63 8.66 -7.44
CA ARG A 56 -1.74 9.70 -6.40
C ARG A 56 -0.79 9.43 -5.23
N PRO A 57 -0.16 10.47 -4.66
CA PRO A 57 0.57 10.33 -3.40
C PRO A 57 -0.32 9.71 -2.33
N THR A 58 0.19 8.66 -1.68
CA THR A 58 -0.61 7.80 -0.79
C THR A 58 0.09 7.67 0.57
N LEU A 59 -0.68 7.78 1.65
CA LEU A 59 -0.22 7.55 3.02
C LEU A 59 -0.73 6.19 3.50
N VAL A 60 0.20 5.29 3.85
CA VAL A 60 -0.13 4.00 4.47
C VAL A 60 0.10 4.08 5.97
N LEU A 61 -0.96 3.90 6.75
CA LEU A 61 -0.91 3.92 8.20
C LEU A 61 -0.82 2.49 8.74
N SER A 62 0.08 2.28 9.70
CA SER A 62 0.26 1.01 10.39
C SER A 62 0.23 1.22 11.90
N HIS A 63 -0.35 0.26 12.62
CA HIS A 63 -0.57 0.37 14.06
C HIS A 63 0.69 0.09 14.90
N ASN A 64 1.80 -0.36 14.28
CA ASN A 64 3.04 -0.65 14.99
C ASN A 64 4.29 -0.50 14.08
N LYS A 65 5.45 -0.27 14.70
CA LYS A 65 6.74 -0.05 14.00
C LYS A 65 7.18 -1.27 13.17
N THR A 66 6.96 -2.49 13.66
CA THR A 66 7.38 -3.72 12.96
C THR A 66 6.66 -3.90 11.64
N LEU A 67 5.33 -3.80 11.64
CA LEU A 67 4.51 -3.90 10.44
C LEU A 67 4.76 -2.71 9.51
N ALA A 68 4.98 -1.51 10.05
CA ALA A 68 5.35 -0.35 9.24
C ALA A 68 6.67 -0.59 8.47
N ALA A 69 7.67 -1.17 9.12
CA ALA A 69 8.95 -1.52 8.48
C ALA A 69 8.78 -2.61 7.40
N GLN A 70 7.94 -3.63 7.67
CA GLN A 70 7.61 -4.67 6.68
C GLN A 70 6.97 -4.07 5.42
N LEU A 71 5.92 -3.25 5.60
CA LEU A 71 5.24 -2.57 4.51
C LEU A 71 6.20 -1.66 3.73
N TYR A 72 7.03 -0.89 4.42
CA TYR A 72 8.05 -0.05 3.77
C TYR A 72 8.99 -0.87 2.88
N GLY A 73 9.47 -2.03 3.36
CA GLY A 73 10.29 -2.94 2.58
C GLY A 73 9.57 -3.48 1.34
N GLU A 74 8.33 -3.94 1.49
CA GLU A 74 7.50 -4.43 0.38
C GLU A 74 7.23 -3.33 -0.66
N PHE A 75 6.84 -2.12 -0.22
CA PHE A 75 6.61 -1.00 -1.13
C PHE A 75 7.90 -0.53 -1.82
N LYS A 76 9.06 -0.53 -1.15
CA LYS A 76 10.35 -0.24 -1.79
C LYS A 76 10.70 -1.25 -2.88
N GLN A 77 10.36 -2.52 -2.68
CA GLN A 77 10.55 -3.56 -3.70
C GLN A 77 9.61 -3.37 -4.89
N PHE A 78 8.34 -3.03 -4.64
CA PHE A 78 7.37 -2.80 -5.72
C PHE A 78 7.64 -1.51 -6.48
N PHE A 79 8.08 -0.44 -5.82
CA PHE A 79 8.27 0.89 -6.43
C PHE A 79 9.73 1.37 -6.30
N PRO A 80 10.72 0.65 -6.87
CA PRO A 80 12.14 1.00 -6.70
C PRO A 80 12.50 2.33 -7.36
N ASN A 81 11.69 2.77 -8.34
CA ASN A 81 11.90 4.01 -9.09
C ASN A 81 11.09 5.20 -8.53
N ASN A 82 10.29 5.01 -7.48
CA ASN A 82 9.50 6.08 -6.86
C ASN A 82 9.95 6.36 -5.41
N ALA A 83 9.56 7.52 -4.90
CA ALA A 83 9.83 7.93 -3.52
C ALA A 83 8.92 7.18 -2.54
N VAL A 84 9.40 6.04 -2.05
CA VAL A 84 8.83 5.34 -0.89
C VAL A 84 9.56 5.81 0.36
N GLU A 85 8.84 6.41 1.30
CA GLU A 85 9.41 7.03 2.50
C GLU A 85 8.90 6.37 3.78
N TYR A 86 9.66 6.54 4.87
CA TYR A 86 9.34 5.95 6.18
C TYR A 86 9.26 7.03 7.26
N PHE A 87 8.08 7.17 7.88
CA PHE A 87 7.82 8.20 8.90
C PHE A 87 7.31 7.56 10.19
N ILE A 88 8.14 7.55 11.22
CA ILE A 88 7.83 7.03 12.56
C ILE A 88 8.44 7.95 13.63
N SER A 89 8.03 7.74 14.89
CA SER A 89 8.74 8.34 16.02
C SER A 89 10.20 7.89 16.02
N TYR A 90 11.11 8.87 16.05
CA TYR A 90 12.56 8.69 16.14
C TYR A 90 13.02 8.41 17.57
N TYR A 91 12.13 8.46 18.57
CA TYR A 91 12.47 8.12 19.94
C TYR A 91 12.57 6.60 20.10
N ASP A 92 13.72 6.15 20.62
CA ASP A 92 13.93 4.76 21.05
C ASP A 92 13.19 4.49 22.37
N TYR A 93 13.22 5.47 23.28
CA TYR A 93 12.48 5.46 24.53
C TYR A 93 11.89 6.86 24.76
N TYR A 94 10.62 6.91 25.18
CA TYR A 94 9.93 8.15 25.52
C TYR A 94 9.11 7.92 26.78
N GLN A 95 9.36 8.73 27.80
CA GLN A 95 8.55 8.81 29.00
C GLN A 95 7.88 10.18 29.01
N PRO A 96 6.54 10.27 28.90
CA PRO A 96 5.84 11.53 29.08
C PRO A 96 6.00 12.03 30.53
N GLU A 97 5.98 13.36 30.71
CA GLU A 97 5.92 14.01 32.04
C GLU A 97 4.69 13.60 32.85
#